data_AF-A0A410WTZ6-F1
#
_entry.id   AF-A0A410WTZ6-F1
#
_cell.length_a   1.000
_cell.length_b   1.000
_cell.length_c   1.000
_cell.angle_alpha   90.00
_cell.angle_beta   90.00
_cell.angle_gamma   90.00
#
_symmetry.space_group_name_H-M   'P 1'
#
loop_
_entity.id
_entity.type
_entity.pdbx_description
1 polymer ?
#
loop_
_entity_poly.entity_id
_entity_poly.type
_entity_poly.pdbx_seq_one_letter_code
_entity_poly.pdbx_strand_id
1 'polypeptide(L)'
;MIIKSKLTRWMAIIIVSLLGIVAVVLVIGLNTLKKQHEEEIKTVISKKGGIVLKIERVEPETSAFKNDFNKSNVIYRIIYKNNVDSELLAWYRGINVPNDIHGKNPATLVGGFEEKWIFQSELK
;
A
#
# COMPACT_ATOMS: atom_id res chain seq x y z
N MET A 1 34.79 21.55 -31.96
CA MET A 1 34.13 21.77 -30.65
C MET A 1 32.59 21.70 -30.71
N ILE A 2 31.95 22.16 -31.79
CA ILE A 2 30.47 22.25 -31.95
C ILE A 2 29.74 20.88 -32.00
N ILE A 3 30.38 19.82 -32.50
CA ILE A 3 29.74 18.49 -32.63
C ILE A 3 29.60 17.81 -31.25
N LYS A 4 30.60 17.96 -30.38
CA LYS A 4 30.56 17.44 -28.99
C LYS A 4 29.44 18.10 -28.18
N SER A 5 29.18 19.40 -28.35
CA SER A 5 28.13 20.12 -27.61
C SER A 5 26.71 19.79 -28.08
N LYS A 6 26.53 19.45 -29.37
CA LYS A 6 25.24 18.95 -29.87
C LYS A 6 24.96 17.54 -29.35
N LEU A 7 25.95 16.65 -29.36
CA LEU A 7 25.82 15.29 -28.85
C LEU A 7 25.49 15.27 -27.35
N THR A 8 26.15 16.11 -26.53
CA THR A 8 25.83 16.20 -25.09
C THR A 8 24.42 16.75 -24.82
N ARG A 9 23.92 17.68 -25.64
CA ARG A 9 22.53 18.16 -25.56
C ARG A 9 21.52 17.06 -25.89
N TRP A 10 21.74 16.28 -26.93
CA TRP A 10 20.86 15.14 -27.26
C TRP A 10 20.88 14.06 -26.19
N MET A 11 22.07 13.72 -25.66
CA MET A 11 22.15 12.79 -24.54
C MET A 11 21.43 13.31 -23.30
N ALA A 12 21.52 14.61 -22.99
CA ALA A 12 20.79 15.20 -21.88
C ALA A 12 19.27 15.08 -22.07
N ILE A 13 18.75 15.34 -23.28
CA ILE A 13 17.33 15.17 -23.60
C ILE A 13 16.90 13.72 -23.38
N ILE A 14 17.67 12.75 -23.91
CA ILE A 14 17.37 11.32 -23.76
C ILE A 14 17.34 10.91 -22.28
N ILE A 15 18.34 11.34 -21.50
CA ILE A 15 18.42 11.03 -20.06
C ILE A 15 17.22 11.61 -19.31
N VAL A 16 16.87 12.88 -19.57
CA VAL A 16 15.72 13.54 -18.93
C VAL A 16 14.42 12.84 -19.32
N SER A 17 14.25 12.48 -20.58
CA SER A 17 13.08 11.71 -21.04
C SER A 17 12.99 10.34 -20.37
N LEU A 18 14.12 9.62 -20.24
CA LEU A 18 14.15 8.32 -19.59
C LEU A 18 13.81 8.43 -18.10
N LEU A 19 14.35 9.42 -17.39
CA LEU A 19 14.02 9.70 -15.99
C LEU A 19 12.53 10.02 -15.83
N GLY A 20 11.95 10.77 -16.75
CA GLY A 20 10.51 11.05 -16.78
C GLY A 20 9.67 9.79 -16.90
N ILE A 21 10.03 8.87 -17.81
CA ILE A 21 9.35 7.58 -17.97
C ILE A 21 9.45 6.75 -16.69
N VAL A 22 10.63 6.67 -16.08
CA VAL A 22 10.82 5.92 -14.82
C VAL A 22 9.94 6.47 -13.71
N ALA A 23 9.87 7.80 -13.55
CA ALA A 23 9.01 8.42 -12.55
C ALA A 23 7.52 8.07 -12.76
N VAL A 24 7.04 8.10 -14.01
CA VAL A 24 5.65 7.73 -14.35
C VAL A 24 5.37 6.26 -14.01
N VAL A 25 6.27 5.35 -14.38
CA VAL A 25 6.11 3.92 -14.09
C VAL A 25 6.05 3.65 -12.59
N LEU A 26 6.92 4.31 -11.80
CA LEU A 26 6.91 4.18 -10.34
C LEU A 26 5.60 4.67 -9.72
N VAL A 27 5.08 5.81 -10.16
CA VAL A 27 3.80 6.36 -9.67
C VAL A 27 2.64 5.41 -9.99
N ILE A 28 2.59 4.86 -11.21
CA ILE A 28 1.57 3.89 -11.60
C ILE A 28 1.66 2.62 -10.73
N GLY A 29 2.86 2.06 -10.55
CA GLY A 29 3.07 0.86 -9.74
C GLY A 29 2.59 1.03 -8.29
N LEU A 30 2.96 2.14 -7.64
CA LEU A 30 2.52 2.45 -6.27
C LEU A 30 1.00 2.62 -6.17
N ASN A 31 0.37 3.23 -7.17
CA ASN A 31 -1.08 3.44 -7.17
C ASN A 31 -1.86 2.14 -7.41
N THR A 32 -1.36 1.25 -8.26
CA THR A 32 -1.96 -0.08 -8.50
C THR A 32 -1.97 -0.91 -7.22
N LEU A 33 -0.84 -0.97 -6.52
CA LEU A 33 -0.74 -1.73 -5.26
C LEU A 33 -1.67 -1.17 -4.18
N LYS A 34 -1.76 0.17 -4.07
CA LYS A 34 -2.73 0.82 -3.19
C LYS A 34 -4.18 0.40 -3.51
N LYS A 35 -4.55 0.37 -4.79
CA LYS A 35 -5.89 -0.06 -5.22
C LYS A 35 -6.18 -1.51 -4.86
N GLN A 36 -5.22 -2.41 -5.06
CA GLN A 36 -5.38 -3.83 -4.69
C GLN A 36 -5.68 -3.99 -3.19
N HIS A 37 -4.96 -3.27 -2.32
CA HIS A 37 -5.26 -3.29 -0.89
C HIS A 37 -6.64 -2.69 -0.56
N GLU A 38 -7.03 -1.58 -1.19
CA GLU A 38 -8.35 -0.97 -0.97
C GLU A 38 -9.50 -1.89 -1.44
N GLU A 39 -9.32 -2.61 -2.54
CA GLU A 39 -10.27 -3.59 -3.05
C GLU A 39 -10.40 -4.80 -2.12
N GLU A 40 -9.28 -5.32 -1.61
CA GLU A 40 -9.29 -6.40 -0.64
C GLU A 40 -9.99 -5.96 0.65
N ILE A 41 -9.69 -4.75 1.13
CA ILE A 41 -10.36 -4.21 2.32
C ILE A 41 -11.87 -4.16 2.14
N LYS A 42 -12.34 -3.64 1.00
CA LYS A 42 -13.78 -3.58 0.70
C LYS A 42 -14.39 -4.98 0.64
N THR A 43 -13.69 -5.93 0.01
CA THR A 43 -14.11 -7.33 -0.10
C THR A 43 -14.26 -7.98 1.28
N VAL A 44 -13.24 -7.89 2.14
CA VAL A 44 -13.26 -8.51 3.48
C VAL A 44 -14.33 -7.91 4.37
N ILE A 45 -14.47 -6.58 4.35
CA ILE A 45 -15.49 -5.88 5.13
C ILE A 45 -16.89 -6.24 4.62
N SER A 46 -17.10 -6.30 3.31
CA SER A 46 -18.37 -6.70 2.71
C SER A 46 -18.74 -8.15 3.05
N LYS A 47 -17.78 -9.09 3.01
CA LYS A 47 -17.98 -10.49 3.43
C LYS A 47 -18.39 -10.61 4.91
N LYS A 48 -18.05 -9.63 5.74
CA LYS A 48 -18.47 -9.53 7.14
C LYS A 48 -19.82 -8.81 7.32
N GLY A 49 -20.50 -8.45 6.23
CA GLY A 49 -21.75 -7.70 6.26
C GLY A 49 -21.57 -6.23 6.66
N GLY A 50 -20.38 -5.67 6.42
CA GLY A 50 -20.08 -4.27 6.68
C GLY A 50 -19.94 -3.43 5.42
N ILE A 51 -19.98 -2.11 5.58
CA ILE A 51 -19.72 -1.11 4.54
C ILE A 51 -18.55 -0.24 4.99
N VAL A 52 -17.52 -0.13 4.15
CA VAL A 52 -16.36 0.72 4.45
C VAL A 52 -16.75 2.20 4.39
N LEU A 53 -16.45 2.94 5.46
CA LEU A 53 -16.64 4.39 5.54
C LEU A 53 -15.34 5.15 5.25
N LYS A 54 -14.23 4.69 5.83
CA LYS A 54 -12.91 5.32 5.66
C LYS A 54 -11.81 4.27 5.61
N ILE A 55 -10.86 4.46 4.68
CA ILE A 55 -9.59 3.73 4.64
C ILE A 55 -8.48 4.76 4.77
N GLU A 56 -7.59 4.58 5.74
CA GLU A 56 -6.50 5.50 6.00
C GLU A 56 -5.21 4.69 6.15
N ARG A 57 -4.21 4.99 5.31
CA ARG A 57 -2.85 4.44 5.50
C ARG A 57 -2.22 5.15 6.69
N VAL A 58 -1.68 4.41 7.64
CA VAL A 58 -1.08 4.97 8.86
C VAL A 58 0.36 4.50 9.05
N GLU A 59 1.08 5.21 9.91
CA GLU A 59 2.37 4.76 10.41
C GLU A 59 2.19 3.61 11.43
N PRO A 60 3.07 2.59 11.39
CA PRO A 60 2.99 1.43 12.27
C PRO A 60 2.88 1.74 13.76
N GLU A 61 3.59 2.78 14.20
CA GLU A 61 3.70 3.22 15.59
C GLU A 61 2.35 3.63 16.17
N THR A 62 1.45 4.11 15.32
CA THR A 62 0.08 4.55 15.69
C THR A 62 -0.97 3.44 15.55
N SER A 63 -0.54 2.23 15.20
CA SER A 63 -1.43 1.13 14.83
C SER A 63 -1.43 -0.02 15.84
N ALA A 64 -2.39 -0.93 15.67
CA ALA A 64 -2.40 -2.21 16.39
C ALA A 64 -1.22 -3.14 16.03
N PHE A 65 -0.41 -2.79 15.02
CA PHE A 65 0.75 -3.56 14.55
C PHE A 65 2.10 -2.91 14.92
N LYS A 66 2.15 -2.01 15.92
CA LYS A 66 3.39 -1.31 16.32
C LYS A 66 4.62 -2.21 16.54
N ASN A 67 4.42 -3.45 16.98
CA ASN A 67 5.48 -4.43 17.25
C ASN A 67 5.51 -5.57 16.20
N ASP A 68 4.66 -5.51 15.19
CA ASP A 68 4.32 -6.61 14.27
C ASP A 68 4.33 -6.05 12.83
N PHE A 69 5.41 -5.36 12.45
CA PHE A 69 5.58 -4.74 11.12
C PHE A 69 7.03 -4.73 10.64
N ASN A 70 7.22 -4.66 9.33
CA ASN A 70 8.51 -4.32 8.71
C ASN A 70 8.34 -3.41 7.48
N LYS A 71 9.45 -3.06 6.83
CA LYS A 71 9.49 -2.17 5.65
C LYS A 71 8.68 -2.66 4.45
N SER A 72 8.41 -3.95 4.38
CA SER A 72 7.62 -4.56 3.30
C SER A 72 6.13 -4.59 3.61
N ASN A 73 5.71 -4.14 4.80
CA ASN A 73 4.29 -4.03 5.15
C ASN A 73 3.74 -2.63 4.86
N VAL A 74 2.43 -2.58 4.70
CA VAL A 74 1.62 -1.37 4.72
C VAL A 74 0.49 -1.57 5.71
N ILE A 75 0.18 -0.55 6.50
CA ILE A 75 -0.83 -0.63 7.54
C ILE A 75 -1.95 0.35 7.23
N TYR A 76 -3.17 -0.14 7.35
CA TYR A 76 -4.39 0.62 7.16
C TYR A 76 -5.23 0.59 8.43
N ARG A 77 -5.78 1.76 8.75
CA ARG A 77 -6.88 1.96 9.67
C ARG A 77 -8.16 2.02 8.85
N ILE A 78 -9.14 1.19 9.21
CA ILE A 78 -10.41 1.07 8.49
C ILE A 78 -11.54 1.39 9.45
N ILE A 79 -12.34 2.39 9.10
CA ILE A 79 -13.62 2.68 9.76
C ILE A 79 -14.71 2.10 8.86
N TYR A 80 -15.57 1.26 9.43
CA TYR A 80 -16.66 0.61 8.69
C TYR A 80 -17.93 0.56 9.54
N LYS A 81 -19.08 0.48 8.87
CA LYS A 81 -20.39 0.37 9.48
C LYS A 81 -20.89 -1.08 9.38
N ASN A 82 -21.40 -1.65 10.46
CA ASN A 82 -22.11 -2.95 10.39
C ASN A 82 -23.61 -2.76 10.13
N ASN A 83 -24.35 -3.84 9.98
CA ASN A 83 -25.81 -3.82 9.77
C ASN A 83 -26.62 -3.17 10.90
N VAL A 84 -26.02 -2.92 12.06
CA VAL A 84 -26.66 -2.37 13.27
C VAL A 84 -26.30 -0.90 13.47
N ASP A 85 -25.88 -0.23 12.40
CA ASP A 85 -25.52 1.18 12.36
C ASP A 85 -24.37 1.63 13.27
N SER A 86 -23.60 0.69 13.80
CA SER A 86 -22.44 0.99 14.64
C SER A 86 -21.19 1.20 13.79
N GLU A 87 -20.45 2.28 14.05
CA GLU A 87 -19.11 2.49 13.50
C GLU A 87 -18.10 1.61 14.24
N LEU A 88 -17.35 0.85 13.47
CA LEU A 88 -16.37 -0.13 13.94
C LEU A 88 -15.00 0.19 13.35
N LEU A 89 -13.97 -0.25 14.07
CA LEU A 89 -12.57 -0.10 13.69
C LEU A 89 -11.98 -1.45 13.30
N ALA A 90 -11.30 -1.49 12.17
CA ALA A 90 -10.42 -2.60 11.81
C ALA A 90 -9.03 -2.08 11.47
N TRP A 91 -8.04 -2.93 11.70
CA TRP A 91 -6.68 -2.74 11.26
C TRP A 91 -6.33 -3.82 10.25
N TYR A 92 -5.73 -3.40 9.15
CA TYR A 92 -5.24 -4.29 8.12
C TYR A 92 -3.76 -4.05 7.92
N ARG A 93 -2.98 -5.14 7.99
CA ARG A 93 -1.59 -5.16 7.58
C ARG A 93 -1.50 -5.90 6.26
N GLY A 94 -1.29 -5.15 5.18
CA GLY A 94 -0.99 -5.69 3.86
C GLY A 94 0.52 -5.89 3.67
N ILE A 95 0.87 -6.57 2.58
CA ILE A 95 2.26 -6.76 2.15
C ILE A 95 2.44 -6.06 0.80
N ASN A 96 3.50 -5.27 0.66
CA ASN A 96 3.82 -4.55 -0.57
C ASN A 96 4.51 -5.47 -1.59
N VAL A 97 3.81 -6.51 -2.05
CA VAL A 97 4.28 -7.42 -3.11
C VAL A 97 3.44 -7.16 -4.36
N PRO A 98 4.01 -6.54 -5.42
CA PRO A 98 3.24 -6.09 -6.59
C PRO A 98 2.39 -7.16 -7.29
N ASN A 99 2.79 -8.43 -7.18
CA ASN A 99 2.12 -9.54 -7.87
C ASN A 99 1.18 -10.35 -6.97
N ASP A 100 1.30 -10.24 -5.65
CA ASP A 100 0.54 -11.06 -4.71
C ASP A 100 0.50 -10.44 -3.31
N ILE A 101 -0.55 -9.67 -3.02
CA ILE A 101 -0.75 -9.02 -1.72
C ILE A 101 -1.05 -10.00 -0.57
N HIS A 102 -1.38 -11.26 -0.90
CA HIS A 102 -1.61 -12.36 0.04
C HIS A 102 -0.41 -13.30 0.14
N GLY A 103 0.63 -13.05 -0.66
CA GLY A 103 1.78 -13.92 -0.79
C GLY A 103 2.68 -13.90 0.44
N LYS A 104 3.70 -14.76 0.41
CA LYS A 104 4.75 -14.69 1.43
C LYS A 104 5.56 -13.41 1.23
N ASN A 105 5.84 -12.70 2.32
CA ASN A 105 6.66 -11.51 2.30
C ASN A 105 8.08 -11.88 1.78
N PRO A 106 8.55 -11.39 0.61
CA PRO A 106 9.84 -11.79 0.06
C PRO A 106 11.03 -11.26 0.88
N ALA A 107 10.80 -10.33 1.82
CA ALA A 107 11.79 -9.93 2.83
C ALA A 107 11.92 -10.94 3.98
N THR A 108 11.37 -12.16 3.82
CA THR A 108 11.36 -13.25 4.82
C THR A 108 12.73 -13.74 5.27
N LEU A 109 13.82 -13.36 4.59
CA LEU A 109 15.18 -13.61 5.07
C LEU A 109 15.44 -13.00 6.47
N VAL A 110 14.60 -12.08 6.96
CA VAL A 110 14.70 -11.48 8.31
C VAL A 110 13.34 -11.42 9.04
N GLY A 111 12.45 -12.40 8.88
CA GLY A 111 11.19 -12.44 9.64
C GLY A 111 10.11 -11.53 9.08
N GLY A 112 9.73 -11.79 7.82
CA GLY A 112 8.67 -11.06 7.13
C GLY A 112 7.31 -11.26 7.80
N PHE A 113 6.64 -10.19 8.19
CA PHE A 113 5.27 -10.31 8.68
C PHE A 113 4.28 -10.47 7.52
N GLU A 114 3.45 -11.51 7.61
CA GLU A 114 2.43 -11.84 6.61
C GLU A 114 1.23 -10.89 6.68
N GLU A 115 0.26 -11.07 5.79
CA GLU A 115 -1.01 -10.34 5.86
C GLU A 115 -1.73 -10.63 7.18
N LYS A 116 -2.36 -9.61 7.79
CA LYS A 116 -3.11 -9.81 9.03
C LYS A 116 -4.23 -8.80 9.20
N TRP A 117 -5.31 -9.26 9.84
CA TRP A 117 -6.49 -8.47 10.17
C TRP A 117 -6.70 -8.44 11.69
N ILE A 118 -7.10 -7.28 12.21
CA ILE A 118 -7.57 -7.11 13.59
C ILE A 118 -8.89 -6.34 13.53
N PHE A 119 -9.97 -6.95 13.99
CA PHE A 119 -11.28 -6.31 14.08
C PHE A 119 -11.54 -5.92 15.53
N GLN A 120 -11.80 -4.64 15.77
CA GLN A 120 -12.20 -4.13 17.07
C GLN A 120 -13.71 -3.89 17.08
N SER A 121 -14.34 -4.23 18.20
CA SER A 121 -15.79 -4.15 18.37
C SER A 121 -16.30 -2.73 18.58
N GLU A 122 -15.46 -1.76 18.94
CA GLU A 122 -15.87 -0.36 19.19
C GLU A 122 -14.71 0.63 18.93
N LEU A 123 -15.03 1.80 18.38
CA LEU A 123 -14.16 2.99 18.42
C LEU A 123 -14.26 3.59 19.83
N LYS A 124 -13.29 3.29 20.71
CA LYS A 124 -13.12 4.04 21.97
C LYS A 124 -12.40 5.36 21.74
#